data_AF-A0AAE3JGW0-F1
#
_entry.id   AF-A0AAE3JGW0-F1
#
_cell.length_a   1.000
_cell.length_b   1.000
_cell.length_c   1.000
_cell.angle_alpha   90.00
_cell.angle_beta   90.00
_cell.angle_gamma   90.00
#
_symmetry.space_group_name_H-M   'P 1'
#
loop_
_entity.id
_entity.type
_entity.pdbx_description
1 polymer ?
#
loop_
_entity_poly.entity_id
_entity_poly.type
_entity_poly.pdbx_seq_one_letter_code
_entity_poly.pdbx_strand_id
1 'polypeptide(L)'
;AQLAPGDFKAHVTALHDGMILAEAQRIVAGLKDLSAPNSPNKTHFMVELSPYFVQIASSKDTDRLFSMLPYKSLCFTGMKDRHGLYAVIGKDENRDKKVRRPRASIRRQLSETKQAQAPKKAPARTKKNELEV
;
A
#
# COMPACT_ATOMS: atom_id res chain seq x y z
N ALA A 1 9.08 11.14 -5.11
CA ALA A 1 9.88 10.90 -6.33
C ALA A 1 8.95 11.05 -7.52
N GLN A 2 9.25 11.97 -8.44
CA GLN A 2 8.47 12.15 -9.66
C GLN A 2 8.85 11.02 -10.63
N LEU A 3 7.85 10.32 -11.17
CA LEU A 3 8.08 9.23 -12.14
C LEU A 3 8.65 9.82 -13.44
N ALA A 4 9.45 9.01 -14.15
CA ALA A 4 10.04 9.43 -15.42
C ALA A 4 8.93 9.88 -16.40
N PRO A 5 9.08 11.04 -17.04
CA PRO A 5 8.16 11.48 -18.09
C PRO A 5 8.14 10.44 -19.23
N GLY A 6 6.95 10.07 -19.71
CA GLY A 6 6.77 9.14 -20.83
C GLY A 6 6.62 7.65 -20.47
N ASP A 7 6.84 7.22 -19.22
CA ASP A 7 6.56 5.84 -18.80
C ASP A 7 5.11 5.66 -18.33
N PHE A 8 4.18 5.62 -19.28
CA PHE A 8 2.75 5.46 -19.02
C PHE A 8 2.43 4.26 -18.14
N LYS A 9 3.16 3.15 -18.30
CA LYS A 9 2.94 1.93 -17.50
C LYS A 9 3.25 2.17 -16.03
N ALA A 10 4.35 2.85 -15.73
CA ALA A 10 4.69 3.22 -14.36
C ALA A 10 3.67 4.19 -13.75
N HIS A 11 3.20 5.18 -14.52
CA HIS A 11 2.17 6.12 -14.06
C HIS A 11 0.85 5.43 -13.74
N VAL A 12 0.35 4.58 -14.63
CA VAL A 12 -0.89 3.80 -14.41
C VAL A 12 -0.75 2.89 -13.18
N THR A 13 0.40 2.23 -13.02
CA THR A 13 0.65 1.37 -11.85
C THR A 13 0.64 2.18 -10.56
N ALA A 14 1.28 3.36 -10.54
CA ALA A 14 1.29 4.23 -9.37
C ALA A 14 -0.10 4.78 -9.02
N LEU A 15 -0.94 5.08 -10.03
CA LEU A 15 -2.33 5.46 -9.81
C LEU A 15 -3.13 4.31 -9.18
N HIS A 16 -2.95 3.08 -9.68
CA HIS A 16 -3.61 1.89 -9.12
C HIS A 16 -3.17 1.62 -7.67
N ASP A 17 -1.86 1.68 -7.41
CA ASP A 17 -1.33 1.49 -6.06
C ASP A 17 -1.84 2.59 -5.10
N GLY A 18 -1.94 3.83 -5.58
CA GLY A 18 -2.50 4.96 -4.82
C GLY A 18 -3.99 4.80 -4.50
N MET A 19 -4.76 4.32 -5.47
CA MET A 19 -6.19 4.02 -5.31
C MET A 19 -6.42 2.95 -4.22
N ILE A 20 -5.65 1.86 -4.23
CA ILE A 20 -5.73 0.80 -3.20
C ILE A 20 -5.33 1.34 -1.82
N LEU A 21 -4.27 2.15 -1.76
CA LEU A 21 -3.81 2.75 -0.51
C LEU A 21 -4.88 3.67 0.10
N ALA A 22 -5.48 4.53 -0.71
CA ALA A 22 -6.52 5.45 -0.27
C ALA A 22 -7.73 4.68 0.28
N GLU A 23 -8.14 3.61 -0.40
CA GLU A 23 -9.24 2.78 0.05
C GLU A 23 -8.91 2.04 1.35
N ALA A 24 -7.69 1.52 1.50
CA ALA A 24 -7.24 0.90 2.75
C ALA A 24 -7.28 1.90 3.92
N GLN A 25 -6.84 3.14 3.69
CA GLN A 25 -6.87 4.20 4.70
C GLN A 25 -8.30 4.57 5.08
N ARG A 26 -9.21 4.67 4.10
CA ARG A 26 -10.62 4.95 4.32
C ARG A 26 -11.27 3.85 5.17
N ILE A 27 -11.01 2.58 4.88
CA ILE A 27 -11.53 1.45 5.66
C ILE A 27 -11.01 1.48 7.09
N VAL A 28 -9.71 1.69 7.29
CA VAL A 28 -9.11 1.77 8.63
C VAL A 28 -9.68 2.96 9.42
N ALA A 29 -9.86 4.12 8.79
CA ALA A 29 -10.47 5.28 9.42
C ALA A 29 -11.93 5.00 9.80
N GLY A 30 -12.74 4.50 8.85
CA GLY A 30 -14.14 4.15 9.11
C GLY A 30 -14.30 3.12 10.23
N LEU A 31 -13.41 2.12 10.31
CA LEU A 31 -13.45 1.13 11.38
C LEU A 31 -13.09 1.71 12.75
N LYS A 32 -12.25 2.74 12.80
CA LYS A 32 -11.88 3.46 14.03
C LYS A 32 -12.98 4.40 14.50
N ASP A 33 -13.63 5.09 13.57
CA ASP A 33 -14.66 6.07 13.87
C ASP A 33 -15.96 5.43 14.42
N LEU A 34 -16.17 4.14 14.18
CA LEU A 34 -17.29 3.40 14.75
C LEU A 34 -17.14 3.23 16.27
N SER A 35 -18.04 3.76 17.07
CA SER A 35 -17.99 3.59 18.54
C SER A 35 -18.50 2.22 19.01
N ALA A 36 -19.44 1.62 18.27
CA ALA A 36 -20.06 0.34 18.61
C ALA A 36 -20.21 -0.58 17.37
N PRO A 37 -20.29 -1.90 17.56
CA PRO A 37 -20.54 -2.85 16.47
C PRO A 37 -21.84 -2.50 15.73
N ASN A 38 -21.78 -2.41 14.40
CA ASN A 38 -22.88 -1.99 13.53
C ASN A 38 -23.47 -3.14 12.68
N SER A 39 -23.03 -4.39 12.92
CA SER A 39 -23.65 -5.54 12.28
C SER A 39 -25.06 -5.82 12.84
N PRO A 40 -25.93 -6.53 12.11
CA PRO A 40 -27.30 -6.85 12.58
C PRO A 40 -27.34 -7.51 13.96
N ASN A 41 -26.36 -8.37 14.23
CA ASN A 41 -26.22 -9.09 15.50
C ASN A 41 -25.37 -8.34 16.54
N LYS A 42 -24.89 -7.12 16.24
CA LYS A 42 -24.00 -6.30 17.09
C LYS A 42 -22.70 -7.01 17.51
N THR A 43 -22.20 -7.91 16.68
CA THR A 43 -21.01 -8.72 16.95
C THR A 43 -19.79 -8.31 16.12
N HIS A 44 -20.00 -7.51 15.07
CA HIS A 44 -18.95 -7.13 14.12
C HIS A 44 -19.03 -5.64 13.79
N PHE A 45 -17.88 -5.08 13.43
CA PHE A 45 -17.80 -3.78 12.78
C PHE A 45 -17.76 -3.99 11.27
N MET A 46 -18.51 -3.18 10.54
CA MET A 46 -18.68 -3.28 9.09
C MET A 46 -18.45 -1.90 8.48
N VAL A 47 -17.60 -1.84 7.46
CA VAL A 47 -17.42 -0.65 6.62
C VAL A 47 -17.61 -1.06 5.18
N GLU A 48 -18.50 -0.37 4.47
CA GLU A 48 -18.71 -0.57 3.04
C GLU A 48 -17.46 -0.14 2.28
N LEU A 49 -16.99 -0.97 1.34
CA LEU A 49 -15.97 -0.59 0.36
C LEU A 49 -16.54 0.44 -0.61
N SER A 50 -15.70 1.35 -1.08
CA SER A 50 -16.12 2.39 -2.02
C SER A 50 -16.72 1.73 -3.28
N PRO A 51 -17.95 2.07 -3.67
CA PRO A 51 -18.55 1.53 -4.89
C PRO A 51 -17.70 1.83 -6.13
N TYR A 52 -17.06 3.00 -6.15
CA TYR A 52 -16.11 3.37 -7.20
C TYR A 52 -14.89 2.45 -7.24
N PHE A 53 -14.33 2.11 -6.08
CA PHE A 53 -13.21 1.17 -6.00
C PHE A 53 -13.63 -0.20 -6.52
N VAL A 54 -14.78 -0.72 -6.06
CA VAL A 54 -15.27 -2.04 -6.46
C VAL A 54 -15.56 -2.13 -7.96
N GLN A 55 -15.98 -1.03 -8.60
CA GLN A 55 -16.25 -0.98 -10.04
C GLN A 55 -15.00 -1.08 -10.92
N ILE A 56 -13.87 -0.53 -10.46
CA ILE A 56 -12.63 -0.43 -11.26
C ILE A 56 -11.53 -1.37 -10.78
N ALA A 57 -11.64 -1.92 -9.57
CA ALA A 57 -10.67 -2.84 -8.98
C ALA A 57 -10.76 -4.21 -9.63
N SER A 58 -9.60 -4.80 -9.91
CA SER A 58 -9.50 -6.22 -10.25
C SER A 58 -9.45 -7.09 -8.98
N SER A 59 -9.61 -8.40 -9.16
CA SER A 59 -9.42 -9.37 -8.05
C SER A 59 -8.04 -9.26 -7.39
N LYS A 60 -7.00 -8.93 -8.17
CA LYS A 60 -5.65 -8.71 -7.63
C LYS A 60 -5.57 -7.48 -6.72
N ASP A 61 -6.35 -6.45 -7.03
CA ASP A 61 -6.37 -5.22 -6.25
C ASP A 61 -7.14 -5.40 -4.95
N THR A 62 -8.21 -6.21 -4.97
CA THR A 62 -8.91 -6.62 -3.75
C THR A 62 -8.02 -7.47 -2.84
N ASP A 63 -7.21 -8.38 -3.39
CA ASP A 63 -6.25 -9.17 -2.59
C ASP A 63 -5.15 -8.29 -1.98
N ARG A 64 -4.68 -7.28 -2.74
CA ARG A 64 -3.72 -6.29 -2.25
C ARG A 64 -4.33 -5.43 -1.15
N LEU A 65 -5.57 -4.97 -1.34
CA LEU A 65 -6.32 -4.23 -0.32
C LEU A 65 -6.42 -5.04 0.97
N PHE A 66 -6.83 -6.31 0.87
CA PHE A 66 -6.89 -7.24 2.00
C PHE A 66 -5.54 -7.35 2.71
N SER A 67 -4.45 -7.50 1.95
CA SER A 67 -3.08 -7.60 2.47
C SER A 67 -2.57 -6.33 3.16
N MET A 68 -3.11 -5.17 2.80
CA MET A 68 -2.76 -3.88 3.41
C MET A 68 -3.49 -3.64 4.74
N LEU A 69 -4.60 -4.32 5.00
CA LEU A 69 -5.38 -4.15 6.20
C LEU A 69 -4.80 -5.00 7.36
N PRO A 70 -4.53 -4.39 8.53
CA PRO A 70 -3.78 -5.04 9.62
C PRO A 70 -4.67 -5.89 10.56
N TYR A 71 -5.76 -6.45 10.07
CA TYR A 71 -6.79 -7.11 10.88
C TYR A 71 -6.81 -8.61 10.63
N LYS A 72 -6.78 -9.43 11.69
CA LYS A 72 -6.74 -10.90 11.56
C LYS A 72 -8.11 -11.46 11.23
N SER A 73 -9.15 -10.93 11.87
CA SER A 73 -10.53 -11.34 11.65
C SER A 73 -11.18 -10.67 10.43
N LEU A 74 -10.40 -10.06 9.52
CA LEU A 74 -10.96 -9.33 8.40
C LEU A 74 -11.55 -10.28 7.37
N CYS A 75 -12.78 -9.99 6.94
CA CYS A 75 -13.42 -10.66 5.82
C CYS A 75 -14.12 -9.64 4.92
N PHE A 76 -14.09 -9.89 3.61
CA PHE A 76 -14.96 -9.18 2.67
C PHE A 76 -16.22 -10.00 2.43
N THR A 77 -17.38 -9.40 2.63
CA THR A 77 -18.67 -10.07 2.45
C THR A 77 -19.71 -9.15 1.82
N GLY A 78 -20.53 -9.70 0.93
CA GLY A 78 -21.73 -9.05 0.43
C GLY A 78 -22.91 -9.34 1.35
N MET A 79 -23.80 -8.39 1.53
CA MET A 79 -25.01 -8.57 2.33
C MET A 79 -26.19 -8.90 1.41
N LYS A 80 -27.04 -9.85 1.80
CA LYS A 80 -28.23 -10.24 0.99
C LYS A 80 -29.21 -9.08 0.80
N ASP A 81 -29.37 -8.24 1.83
CA ASP A 81 -30.37 -7.17 1.84
C ASP A 81 -29.77 -5.79 1.53
N ARG A 82 -28.46 -5.72 1.23
CA ARG A 82 -27.78 -4.47 0.88
C ARG A 82 -26.80 -4.70 -0.26
N HIS A 83 -26.92 -3.89 -1.30
CA HIS A 83 -25.93 -3.84 -2.36
C HIS A 83 -24.62 -3.28 -1.80
N GLY A 84 -23.49 -3.91 -2.14
CA GLY A 84 -22.16 -3.46 -1.72
C GLY A 84 -21.30 -4.58 -1.15
N LEU A 85 -19.99 -4.36 -1.19
CA LEU A 85 -18.98 -5.22 -0.58
C LEU A 85 -18.55 -4.59 0.74
N TYR A 86 -18.56 -5.35 1.83
CA TYR A 86 -18.27 -4.84 3.16
C TYR A 86 -16.99 -5.47 3.72
N ALA A 87 -16.14 -4.64 4.30
CA ALA A 87 -15.04 -5.04 5.17
C ALA A 87 -15.60 -5.27 6.58
N VAL A 88 -15.46 -6.48 7.08
CA VAL A 88 -16.00 -6.90 8.37
C VAL A 88 -14.88 -7.35 9.28
N ILE A 89 -14.88 -6.86 10.52
CA ILE A 89 -13.97 -7.30 11.58
C ILE A 89 -14.76 -7.69 12.83
N GLY A 90 -14.24 -8.61 13.63
CA GLY A 90 -14.84 -9.00 14.90
C GLY A 90 -14.79 -7.85 15.91
N LYS A 91 -15.73 -7.84 16.86
CA LYS A 91 -15.77 -6.83 17.93
C LYS A 91 -14.50 -6.79 18.79
N ASP A 92 -13.84 -7.95 18.94
CA ASP A 92 -12.67 -8.15 19.82
C ASP A 92 -11.33 -7.82 19.11
N GLU A 93 -11.36 -7.49 17.81
CA GLU A 93 -10.15 -7.14 17.05
C GLU A 93 -9.68 -5.72 17.40
N ASN A 94 -8.36 -5.53 17.56
CA ASN A 94 -7.79 -4.21 17.82
C ASN A 94 -7.85 -3.31 16.56
N ARG A 95 -8.56 -2.19 16.67
CA ARG A 95 -8.88 -1.24 15.58
C ARG A 95 -7.85 -0.12 15.42
N ASP A 96 -7.01 0.13 16.42
CA ASP A 96 -6.05 1.25 16.45
C ASP A 96 -4.82 1.07 15.55
N LYS A 97 -4.81 0.00 14.76
CA LYS A 97 -3.72 -0.32 13.83
C LYS A 97 -3.69 0.65 12.64
N LYS A 98 -2.51 0.84 12.05
CA LYS A 98 -2.33 1.63 10.83
C LYS A 98 -2.25 0.70 9.62
N VAL A 99 -2.64 1.19 8.44
CA VAL A 99 -2.50 0.47 7.17
C VAL A 99 -1.07 -0.07 7.03
N ARG A 100 -0.96 -1.36 6.71
CA ARG A 100 0.34 -2.01 6.47
C ARG A 100 0.94 -1.40 5.21
N ARG A 101 2.17 -0.89 5.32
CA ARG A 101 2.89 -0.39 4.15
C ARG A 101 3.01 -1.53 3.12
N PRO A 102 2.71 -1.29 1.83
CA PRO A 102 3.02 -2.25 0.78
C PRO A 102 4.50 -2.61 0.90
N ARG A 103 4.79 -3.91 1.03
CA ARG A 103 6.18 -4.37 1.18
C ARG A 103 6.93 -3.98 -0.09
N ALA A 104 7.93 -3.11 0.02
CA ALA A 104 8.91 -2.96 -1.03
C ALA A 104 9.53 -4.34 -1.30
N SER A 105 9.52 -4.79 -2.54
CA SER A 105 10.13 -6.06 -2.89
C SER A 105 11.63 -6.01 -2.55
N ILE A 106 12.19 -7.09 -1.99
CA ILE A 106 13.63 -7.18 -1.69
C ILE A 106 14.45 -6.90 -2.95
N ARG A 107 13.94 -7.27 -4.13
CA ARG A 107 14.57 -6.96 -5.42
C ARG A 107 14.65 -5.46 -5.70
N ARG A 108 13.61 -4.67 -5.40
CA ARG A 108 13.66 -3.19 -5.50
C ARG A 108 14.66 -2.60 -4.52
N GLN A 109 14.64 -3.06 -3.26
CA GLN A 109 15.59 -2.62 -2.23
C GLN A 109 17.04 -2.92 -2.63
N LEU A 110 17.31 -4.10 -3.19
CA LEU A 110 18.63 -4.50 -3.67
C LEU A 110 19.06 -3.70 -4.90
N SER A 111 18.17 -3.38 -5.84
CA SER A 111 18.50 -2.53 -6.99
C SER A 111 18.74 -1.06 -6.60
N GLU A 112 17.98 -0.51 -5.65
CA GLU A 112 18.22 0.84 -5.10
C GLU A 112 19.52 0.90 -4.30
N THR A 113 19.83 -0.14 -3.52
CA THR A 113 21.12 -0.25 -2.80
C THR A 113 22.29 -0.33 -3.80
N LYS A 114 22.12 -1.00 -4.94
CA LYS A 114 23.14 -1.05 -6.01
C LYS A 114 23.33 0.31 -6.70
N GLN A 115 22.28 1.12 -6.82
CA GLN A 115 22.38 2.51 -7.32
C GLN A 115 22.97 3.48 -6.27
N ALA A 116 22.74 3.23 -4.97
CA ALA A 116 23.35 4.00 -3.89
C ALA A 116 24.82 3.64 -3.60
N GLN A 117 25.33 2.52 -4.14
CA GLN A 117 26.71 2.03 -3.94
C GLN A 117 27.59 1.96 -5.20
N ALA A 118 27.24 2.66 -6.29
CA ALA A 118 28.16 2.81 -7.43
C ALA A 118 28.78 4.23 -7.47
N PRO A 119 30.08 4.36 -7.74
CA PRO A 119 31.02 5.05 -6.85
C PRO A 119 31.28 6.51 -7.25
N LYS A 120 31.48 7.38 -6.25
CA LYS A 120 32.16 8.66 -6.47
C LYS A 120 33.61 8.38 -6.89
N LYS A 121 33.84 8.30 -8.21
CA LYS A 121 35.17 8.43 -8.80
C LYS A 121 35.77 9.76 -8.35
N ALA A 122 36.78 9.72 -7.50
CA ALA A 122 37.72 10.82 -7.33
C ALA A 122 38.69 10.80 -8.53
N PRO A 123 38.86 11.89 -9.29
CA PRO A 123 39.95 12.00 -10.25
C PRO A 123 41.11 12.72 -9.59
N ALA A 124 42.21 12.03 -9.27
CA ALA A 124 43.51 12.67 -9.07
C ALA A 124 44.64 11.64 -9.03
N ARG A 125 45.27 11.38 -10.18
CA ARG A 125 46.73 11.18 -10.24
C ARG A 125 47.20 11.24 -11.69
N THR A 126 47.58 12.43 -12.11
CA THR A 126 48.48 12.66 -13.25
C THR A 126 49.87 13.02 -12.72
N LYS A 127 50.87 12.42 -13.36
CA LYS A 127 52.32 12.44 -13.10
C LYS A 127 52.93 13.84 -12.90
N LYS A 128 53.98 13.93 -12.08
CA LYS A 128 55.35 14.35 -12.45
C LYS A 128 56.25 14.40 -11.21
N ASN A 129 57.42 13.75 -11.27
CA ASN A 129 58.70 14.45 -11.15
C ASN A 129 59.85 13.46 -11.41
N GLU A 130 60.64 13.81 -12.41
CA GLU A 130 61.93 13.24 -12.77
C GLU A 130 62.93 14.40 -12.68
N LEU A 131 64.12 14.11 -12.15
CA LEU A 131 65.41 14.83 -12.25
C LEU A 131 65.73 16.08 -11.38
N GLU A 132 66.78 15.87 -10.56
CA GLU A 132 67.98 16.68 -10.21
C GLU A 132 67.88 18.16 -9.79
N VAL A 133 68.46 18.48 -8.61
CA VAL A 133 69.75 19.19 -8.39
C VAL A 133 70.25 18.87 -6.99
#